data_AF-Q7RP68-F1
#
_entry.id   AF-Q7RP68-F1
#
_cell.length_a   1.000
_cell.length_b   1.000
_cell.length_c   1.000
_cell.angle_alpha   90.00
_cell.angle_beta   90.00
_cell.angle_gamma   90.00
#
_symmetry.space_group_name_H-M   'P 1'
#
loop_
_entity.id
_entity.type
_entity.pdbx_description
1 polymer ?
#
loop_
_entity_poly.entity_id
_entity_poly.type
_entity_poly.pdbx_seq_one_letter_code
_entity_poly.pdbx_strand_id
1 'polypeptide(L)'
;MQFYNMFLEKIARMYTPNLVMIQQRCKKHPWSREKYFYAIAAKFKISENKTIFVMASANIIDHNRKNKKYFENKIVESANLFQAEIDSEDYIRNGELKKMFVNLSGYIVEKRKNHIYIIYVDSVNGIHILII
;
A
#
# COMPACT_ATOMS: atom_id res chain seq x y z
N MET A 1 22.82 -1.01 1.87
CA MET A 1 21.40 -1.40 1.70
C MET A 1 20.55 -0.47 2.54
N GLN A 2 19.78 0.44 1.93
CA GLN A 2 18.80 1.25 2.67
C GLN A 2 17.46 0.53 2.58
N PHE A 3 17.05 -0.10 3.68
CA PHE A 3 15.66 -0.49 3.88
C PHE A 3 14.82 0.78 3.77
N TYR A 4 14.09 0.93 2.67
CA TYR A 4 13.07 1.97 2.60
C TYR A 4 11.99 1.64 3.62
N ASN A 5 11.69 2.57 4.51
CA ASN A 5 10.66 2.48 5.54
C ASN A 5 9.37 1.89 4.96
N MET A 6 9.19 0.59 5.19
CA MET A 6 7.97 -0.16 4.94
C MET A 6 7.20 -0.32 6.25
N PHE A 7 7.36 0.66 7.14
CA PHE A 7 6.48 0.87 8.28
C PHE A 7 5.32 1.72 7.79
N LEU A 8 4.11 1.28 8.15
CA LEU A 8 2.86 2.03 8.01
C LEU A 8 3.08 3.48 8.43
N GLU A 9 3.08 4.41 7.48
CA GLU A 9 3.27 5.82 7.82
C GLU A 9 2.03 6.44 8.45
N LYS A 10 0.85 6.15 7.89
CA LYS A 10 -0.41 6.72 8.38
C LYS A 10 -1.59 5.79 8.13
N ILE A 11 -2.46 5.66 9.14
CA ILE A 11 -3.81 5.10 8.98
C ILE A 11 -4.72 6.24 8.52
N ALA A 12 -5.15 6.20 7.26
CA ALA A 12 -6.04 7.21 6.69
C ALA A 12 -7.49 7.01 7.14
N ARG A 13 -7.91 5.75 7.34
CA ARG A 13 -9.24 5.39 7.86
C ARG A 13 -9.21 4.02 8.51
N MET A 14 -9.88 3.87 9.64
CA MET A 14 -10.10 2.56 10.26
C MET A 14 -11.51 2.06 9.95
N TYR A 15 -11.63 0.86 9.40
CA TYR A 15 -12.93 0.21 9.19
C TYR A 15 -13.20 -0.80 10.31
N THR A 16 -12.19 -1.62 10.61
CA THR A 16 -12.19 -2.57 11.74
C THR A 16 -10.76 -2.69 12.29
N PRO A 17 -10.55 -3.35 13.44
CA PRO A 17 -9.20 -3.62 13.95
C PRO A 17 -8.30 -4.41 12.99
N ASN A 18 -8.89 -5.13 12.02
CA ASN A 18 -8.17 -5.96 11.05
C ASN A 18 -8.28 -5.43 9.61
N LEU A 19 -8.90 -4.27 9.40
CA LEU A 19 -9.12 -3.68 8.08
C LEU A 19 -9.02 -2.16 8.15
N VAL A 20 -8.00 -1.61 7.49
CA VAL A 20 -7.69 -0.19 7.53
C VAL A 20 -7.35 0.32 6.14
N MET A 21 -7.67 1.57 5.85
CA MET A 21 -7.04 2.31 4.77
C MET A 21 -5.78 2.96 5.29
N ILE A 22 -4.70 2.80 4.54
CA ILE A 22 -3.39 3.31 4.89
C ILE A 22 -2.92 4.27 3.81
N GLN A 23 -2.09 5.22 4.20
CA GLN A 23 -1.32 6.08 3.32
C GLN A 23 0.14 5.77 3.55
N GLN A 24 0.85 5.46 2.47
CA GLN A 24 2.27 5.17 2.51
C GLN A 24 3.00 6.11 1.55
N ARG A 25 4.08 6.76 2.01
CA ARG A 25 5.03 7.43 1.12
C ARG A 25 6.14 6.47 0.72
N CYS A 26 6.64 6.70 -0.47
CA CYS A 26 7.76 5.98 -1.05
C CYS A 26 8.66 6.97 -1.75
N LYS A 27 9.97 6.81 -1.62
CA LYS A 27 10.94 7.59 -2.38
C LYS A 27 11.91 6.60 -3.03
N LYS A 28 12.37 6.89 -4.23
CA LYS A 28 13.26 5.97 -4.97
C LYS A 28 14.73 6.33 -4.72
N HIS A 29 15.02 7.62 -4.79
CA HIS A 29 16.34 8.20 -4.58
C HIS A 29 16.24 9.49 -3.75
N PRO A 30 17.31 9.92 -3.06
CA PRO A 30 17.30 11.15 -2.25
C PRO A 30 16.78 12.39 -2.99
N TRP A 31 17.02 12.46 -4.29
CA TRP A 31 16.64 13.58 -5.17
C TRP A 31 15.38 13.32 -6.00
N SER A 32 14.80 12.12 -5.94
CA SER A 32 13.59 11.81 -6.68
C SER A 32 12.37 12.43 -6.00
N ARG A 33 11.43 12.91 -6.81
CA ARG A 33 10.12 13.33 -6.32
C ARG A 33 9.46 12.21 -5.52
N GLU A 34 9.07 12.55 -4.29
CA GLU A 34 8.38 11.64 -3.40
C GLU A 34 7.05 11.17 -4.00
N LYS A 35 6.75 9.92 -3.71
CA LYS A 35 5.57 9.23 -4.19
C LYS A 35 4.74 8.80 -3.00
N TYR A 36 3.46 8.53 -3.24
CA TYR A 36 2.56 8.02 -2.22
C TYR A 36 1.51 7.14 -2.85
N PHE A 37 0.92 6.26 -2.05
CA PHE A 37 -0.27 5.52 -2.42
C PHE A 37 -1.20 5.37 -1.22
N TYR A 38 -2.47 5.16 -1.53
CA TYR A 38 -3.44 4.64 -0.58
C TYR A 38 -3.70 3.17 -0.87
N ALA A 39 -3.89 2.38 0.17
CA ALA A 39 -4.27 0.97 0.05
C ALA A 39 -5.21 0.57 1.17
N ILE A 40 -6.09 -0.38 0.87
CA ILE A 40 -6.82 -1.12 1.88
C ILE A 40 -5.90 -2.25 2.35
N ALA A 41 -5.54 -2.22 3.63
CA ALA A 41 -4.71 -3.22 4.27
C ALA A 41 -5.57 -4.05 5.23
N ALA A 42 -5.42 -5.37 5.14
CA ALA A 42 -6.16 -6.34 5.90
C ALA A 42 -5.23 -7.33 6.61
N LYS A 43 -5.64 -7.75 7.80
CA LYS A 43 -4.98 -8.78 8.60
C LYS A 43 -5.90 -9.99 8.70
N PHE A 44 -5.39 -11.16 8.32
CA PHE A 44 -6.09 -12.43 8.42
C PHE A 44 -5.29 -13.39 9.29
N LYS A 45 -5.85 -13.79 10.43
CA LYS A 45 -5.29 -14.88 11.25
C LYS A 45 -5.81 -16.21 10.68
N ILE A 46 -4.95 -16.96 10.00
CA ILE A 46 -5.31 -18.23 9.36
C ILE A 46 -5.28 -19.37 10.38
N SER A 47 -4.32 -19.33 11.30
CA SER A 47 -4.23 -20.24 12.44
C SER A 47 -3.53 -19.54 13.61
N GLU A 48 -3.37 -20.22 14.75
CA GLU A 48 -2.60 -19.68 15.88
C GLU A 48 -1.20 -19.21 15.47
N ASN A 49 -0.57 -19.93 14.54
CA ASN A 49 0.81 -19.72 14.12
C ASN A 49 0.94 -19.03 12.77
N LYS A 50 -0.15 -18.79 12.04
CA LYS A 50 -0.10 -18.24 10.68
C LYS A 50 -0.99 -17.02 10.51
N THR A 51 -0.38 -15.91 10.12
CA THR A 51 -1.08 -14.65 9.86
C THR A 51 -0.68 -14.10 8.49
N ILE A 52 -1.65 -13.59 7.75
CA ILE A 52 -1.45 -12.91 6.48
C ILE A 52 -1.76 -11.43 6.68
N PHE A 53 -0.87 -10.58 6.19
CA PHE A 53 -1.10 -9.16 6.00
C PHE A 53 -1.12 -8.91 4.51
N VAL A 54 -2.18 -8.31 3.99
CA VAL A 54 -2.32 -8.07 2.56
C VAL A 54 -2.86 -6.68 2.34
N MET A 55 -2.43 -6.04 1.26
CA MET A 55 -2.91 -4.73 0.86
C MET A 55 -3.03 -4.62 -0.65
N ALA A 56 -4.04 -3.86 -1.08
CA ALA A 56 -4.26 -3.49 -2.47
C ALA A 56 -4.75 -2.04 -2.53
N SER A 57 -4.29 -1.29 -3.52
CA SER A 57 -4.86 0.02 -3.81
C SER A 57 -6.29 -0.12 -4.30
N ALA A 58 -7.08 0.89 -3.99
CA ALA A 58 -8.45 1.04 -4.44
C ALA A 58 -8.65 2.43 -5.07
N ASN A 59 -9.85 2.72 -5.57
CA ASN A 59 -10.16 3.99 -6.21
C ASN A 59 -10.36 5.10 -5.17
N ILE A 60 -9.26 5.69 -4.71
CA ILE A 60 -9.28 6.73 -3.68
C ILE A 60 -9.31 8.13 -4.31
N ILE A 61 -10.33 8.92 -3.96
CA ILE A 61 -10.42 10.34 -4.29
C ILE A 61 -9.71 11.12 -3.17
N ASP A 62 -8.56 11.68 -3.49
CA ASP A 62 -7.69 12.43 -2.56
C ASP A 62 -7.46 13.88 -3.02
N HIS A 63 -8.27 14.35 -3.96
CA HIS A 63 -8.23 15.71 -4.51
C HIS A 63 -6.85 16.16 -5.03
N ASN A 64 -5.95 15.24 -5.41
CA ASN A 64 -4.67 15.62 -5.98
C ASN A 64 -4.87 16.25 -7.38
N ARG A 65 -4.71 17.57 -7.48
CA ARG A 65 -4.96 18.34 -8.71
C ARG A 65 -4.10 17.93 -9.90
N LYS A 66 -2.95 17.28 -9.66
CA LYS A 66 -2.03 16.82 -10.73
C LYS A 66 -2.23 15.35 -11.08
N ASN A 67 -3.03 14.60 -10.33
CA ASN A 67 -3.30 13.20 -10.64
C ASN A 67 -4.46 13.07 -11.62
N LYS A 68 -4.13 12.77 -12.88
CA LYS A 68 -5.12 12.47 -13.94
C LYS A 68 -5.22 10.98 -14.26
N LYS A 69 -4.48 10.12 -13.53
CA LYS A 69 -4.39 8.69 -13.83
C LYS A 69 -5.54 7.94 -13.18
N TYR A 70 -6.29 7.24 -14.02
CA TYR A 70 -7.18 6.17 -13.60
C TYR A 70 -6.35 4.95 -13.18
N PHE A 71 -6.76 4.30 -12.10
CA PHE A 71 -6.14 3.07 -11.64
C PHE A 71 -7.08 1.92 -11.92
N GLU A 72 -6.50 0.86 -12.47
CA GLU A 72 -7.17 -0.41 -12.68
C GLU A 72 -6.25 -1.51 -12.15
N ASN A 73 -6.74 -2.27 -11.18
CA ASN A 73 -6.08 -3.42 -10.61
C ASN A 73 -6.45 -4.67 -11.39
N LYS A 74 -5.45 -5.30 -12.03
CA LYS A 74 -5.63 -6.53 -12.81
C LYS A 74 -5.44 -7.82 -11.99
N ILE A 75 -4.99 -7.71 -10.74
CA ILE A 75 -4.75 -8.87 -9.86
C ILE A 75 -5.93 -9.02 -8.89
N VAL A 76 -6.36 -7.90 -8.30
CA VAL A 76 -7.50 -7.85 -7.39
C VAL A 76 -8.58 -7.00 -8.05
N GLU A 77 -9.29 -7.59 -9.02
CA GLU A 77 -10.32 -6.87 -9.81
C GLU A 77 -11.42 -6.28 -8.92
N SER A 78 -11.76 -6.94 -7.82
CA SER A 78 -12.73 -6.46 -6.84
C SER A 78 -12.31 -5.14 -6.17
N ALA A 79 -11.01 -4.80 -6.15
CA ALA A 79 -10.53 -3.53 -5.62
C ALA A 79 -10.94 -2.33 -6.49
N ASN A 80 -11.24 -2.56 -7.78
CA ASN A 80 -11.70 -1.51 -8.70
C ASN A 80 -13.12 -1.03 -8.37
N LEU A 81 -13.92 -1.87 -7.71
CA LEU A 81 -15.28 -1.53 -7.26
C LEU A 81 -15.28 -0.68 -5.98
N PHE A 82 -14.17 -0.68 -5.24
CA PHE A 82 -14.07 0.06 -3.99
C PHE A 82 -13.65 1.51 -4.27
N GLN A 83 -14.55 2.44 -3.96
CA GLN A 83 -14.29 3.87 -4.05
C GLN A 83 -14.46 4.54 -2.68
N ALA A 84 -13.52 5.41 -2.33
CA ALA A 84 -13.60 6.20 -1.11
C ALA A 84 -12.93 7.57 -1.29
N GLU A 85 -13.53 8.58 -0.69
CA GLU A 85 -12.98 9.94 -0.64
C GLU A 85 -12.26 10.17 0.70
N ILE A 86 -11.13 10.86 0.66
CA ILE A 86 -10.29 11.17 1.81
C ILE A 86 -9.95 12.66 1.81
N ASP A 87 -10.12 13.29 2.97
CA ASP A 87 -9.60 14.61 3.28
C ASP A 87 -8.06 14.54 3.40
N SER A 88 -7.38 14.64 2.25
CA SER A 88 -5.93 14.51 2.14
C SER A 88 -5.19 15.78 2.57
N GLU A 89 -3.89 15.71 2.82
CA GLU A 89 -3.12 16.90 3.18
C GLU A 89 -2.91 17.86 1.99
N ASP A 90 -2.71 19.15 2.27
CA ASP A 90 -2.59 20.18 1.24
C ASP A 90 -1.48 19.91 0.22
N TYR A 91 -0.34 19.37 0.63
CA TYR A 91 0.74 19.00 -0.29
C TYR A 91 0.33 17.87 -1.26
N ILE A 92 -0.59 16.99 -0.85
CA ILE A 92 -1.19 15.97 -1.74
C ILE A 92 -2.15 16.65 -2.71
N ARG A 93 -3.05 17.50 -2.22
CA ARG A 93 -4.01 18.26 -3.04
C ARG A 93 -3.30 19.13 -4.07
N ASN A 94 -2.21 19.77 -3.66
CA ASN A 94 -1.33 20.59 -4.49
C ASN A 94 -0.53 19.79 -5.51
N GLY A 95 -0.54 18.46 -5.42
CA GLY A 95 0.21 17.57 -6.29
C GLY A 95 1.70 17.81 -6.14
N GLU A 96 2.21 17.90 -4.92
CA GLU A 96 3.65 17.93 -4.64
C GLU A 96 4.21 16.50 -4.66
N LEU A 97 3.44 15.53 -4.17
CA LEU A 97 3.77 14.11 -4.26
C LEU A 97 3.15 13.46 -5.51
N LYS A 98 3.81 12.41 -6.03
CA LYS A 98 3.31 11.63 -7.17
C LYS A 98 2.49 10.43 -6.68
N LYS A 99 1.21 10.36 -7.05
CA LYS A 99 0.36 9.21 -6.74
C LYS A 99 0.82 7.96 -7.47
N MET A 100 0.81 6.84 -6.76
CA MET A 100 1.06 5.48 -7.25
C MET A 100 -0.04 4.54 -6.76
N PHE A 101 -0.01 3.32 -7.27
CA PHE A 101 -0.93 2.27 -6.87
C PHE A 101 -0.22 0.93 -6.75
N VAL A 102 -0.63 0.17 -5.75
CA VAL A 102 -0.18 -1.19 -5.47
C VAL A 102 -1.26 -2.15 -5.92
N ASN A 103 -0.94 -3.10 -6.80
CA ASN A 103 -1.92 -4.10 -7.24
C ASN A 103 -2.18 -5.10 -6.12
N LEU A 104 -1.11 -5.66 -5.55
CA LEU A 104 -1.17 -6.59 -4.44
C LEU A 104 0.19 -6.57 -3.72
N SER A 105 0.18 -6.40 -2.41
CA SER A 105 1.40 -6.47 -1.60
C SER A 105 1.09 -7.05 -0.24
N GLY A 106 2.03 -7.73 0.40
CA GLY A 106 1.75 -8.35 1.69
C GLY A 106 2.81 -9.31 2.21
N TYR A 107 2.53 -9.83 3.39
CA TYR A 107 3.36 -10.81 4.08
C TYR A 107 2.53 -11.98 4.56
N ILE A 108 3.09 -13.17 4.43
CA ILE A 108 2.63 -14.35 5.16
C ILE A 108 3.65 -14.59 6.27
N VAL A 109 3.21 -14.46 7.52
CA VAL A 109 4.02 -14.71 8.71
C VAL A 109 3.60 -16.03 9.31
N GLU A 110 4.51 -16.99 9.34
CA GLU A 110 4.31 -18.32 9.91
C GLU A 110 5.31 -18.58 11.02
N LYS A 111 4.82 -18.63 12.26
CA LYS A 111 5.60 -18.99 13.45
C LYS A 111 5.78 -20.50 13.50
N ARG A 112 7.02 -20.96 13.63
CA ARG A 112 7.36 -22.34 13.97
C ARG A 112 8.03 -22.38 15.35
N LYS A 113 8.33 -23.58 15.84
CA LYS A 113 8.86 -23.79 17.20
C LYS A 113 10.06 -22.90 17.52
N ASN A 114 11.00 -22.76 16.57
CA ASN A 114 12.30 -22.09 16.80
C ASN A 114 12.59 -20.93 15.83
N HIS A 115 11.68 -20.60 14.90
CA HIS A 115 11.90 -19.56 13.89
C HIS A 115 10.57 -19.04 13.33
N ILE A 116 10.64 -17.95 12.57
CA ILE A 116 9.51 -17.34 11.87
C ILE A 116 9.84 -17.35 10.37
N TYR A 117 8.94 -17.88 9.56
CA TYR A 117 8.98 -17.70 8.11
C TYR A 117 8.17 -16.45 7.75
N ILE A 118 8.77 -15.59 6.94
CA ILE A 118 8.13 -14.43 6.36
C ILE A 118 8.24 -14.56 4.85
N ILE A 119 7.10 -14.72 4.18
CA ILE A 119 7.02 -14.69 2.72
C ILE A 119 6.49 -13.32 2.35
N TYR A 120 7.24 -12.60 1.52
CA TYR A 120 6.85 -11.31 0.97
C TYR A 120 6.37 -11.46 -0.46
N VAL A 121 5.26 -10.80 -0.78
CA VAL A 121 4.71 -10.72 -2.14
C VAL A 121 4.48 -9.25 -2.44
N ASP A 122 4.93 -8.80 -3.61
CA ASP A 122 4.75 -7.43 -4.05
C ASP A 122 4.53 -7.33 -5.55
N SER A 123 3.49 -6.61 -5.92
CA SER A 123 3.14 -6.27 -7.29
C SER A 123 2.71 -4.81 -7.31
N VAL A 124 3.62 -3.92 -7.68
CA VAL A 124 3.38 -2.48 -7.79
C VAL A 124 3.43 -2.05 -9.24
N ASN A 125 2.43 -1.28 -9.67
CA ASN A 125 2.40 -0.74 -11.01
C ASN A 125 3.16 0.60 -11.05
N GLY A 126 4.16 0.73 -11.93
CA GLY A 126 4.99 1.94 -12.05
C GLY A 126 6.29 1.94 -11.24
N ILE A 127 6.76 0.76 -10.84
CA ILE A 127 8.12 0.52 -10.30
C ILE A 127 8.79 -0.54 -11.18
N HIS A 128 9.92 -0.21 -11.81
CA HIS A 128 10.89 -1.22 -12.22
C HIS A 128 11.67 -1.63 -10.97
N ILE A 129 11.38 -2.82 -10.44
CA ILE A 129 12.14 -3.40 -9.33
C ILE A 129 13.36 -4.08 -9.96
N LEU A 130 14.55 -3.57 -9.67
CA LEU A 130 15.78 -4.33 -9.86
C LEU A 130 15.90 -5.26 -8.66
N ILE A 131 15.68 -6.55 -8.88
CA ILE A 131 16.00 -7.58 -7.90
C ILE A 131 17.52 -7.81 -8.03
N ILE A 132 18.27 -7.55 -6.97
CA ILE A 132 19.70 -7.88 -6.85
C ILE A 132 19.79 -9.07 -5.88
#